data_AF-A0A8S3GK13-F1
#
_entry.id   AF-A0A8S3GK13-F1
#
_cell.length_a   1.000
_cell.length_b   1.000
_cell.length_c   1.000
_cell.angle_alpha   90.00
_cell.angle_beta   90.00
_cell.angle_gamma   90.00
#
_symmetry.space_group_name_H-M   'P 1'
#
loop_
_entity.id
_entity.type
_entity.pdbx_description
1 polymer ?
#
loop_
_entity_poly.entity_id
_entity_poly.type
_entity_poly.pdbx_seq_one_letter_code
_entity_poly.pdbx_strand_id
1 'polypeptide(L)'
;MLPFTIEQLKELQHQDEEINNIIGNIQNYKEYFIEDYMLMKEACPPVPVIPKGRIRSNIIKMYHDTPANGAHFGRNKTIQKIQQRYF
;
A
#
# COMPACT_ATOMS: atom_id res chain seq x y z
N MET A 1 2.88 -11.27 10.15
CA MET A 1 3.02 -11.73 8.76
C MET A 1 2.28 -10.74 7.89
N LEU A 2 2.87 -10.24 6.80
CA LEU A 2 2.14 -9.38 5.85
C LEU A 2 1.06 -10.21 5.13
N PRO A 3 -0.07 -9.63 4.69
CA PRO A 3 -1.13 -10.40 4.05
C PRO A 3 -0.78 -10.81 2.62
N PHE A 4 0.42 -10.46 2.15
CA PHE A 4 0.97 -10.74 0.83
C PHE A 4 2.51 -10.66 0.89
N THR A 5 3.15 -11.30 -0.07
CA THR A 5 4.58 -11.16 -0.35
C THR A 5 4.85 -9.95 -1.27
N ILE A 6 6.10 -9.51 -1.36
CA ILE A 6 6.50 -8.43 -2.28
C ILE A 6 6.18 -8.81 -3.73
N GLU A 7 6.45 -10.06 -4.14
CA GLU A 7 6.16 -10.54 -5.49
C GLU A 7 4.66 -10.54 -5.81
N GLN A 8 3.81 -10.91 -4.85
CA GLN A 8 2.36 -10.79 -5.01
C GLN A 8 1.91 -9.33 -5.16
N LEU A 9 2.54 -8.39 -4.46
CA LEU A 9 2.21 -6.97 -4.61
C LEU A 9 2.61 -6.46 -6.00
N LYS A 10 3.79 -6.83 -6.51
CA LYS A 10 4.22 -6.50 -7.88
C LYS A 10 3.23 -7.01 -8.92
N GLU A 11 2.82 -8.28 -8.81
CA GLU A 11 1.87 -8.88 -9.73
C GLU A 11 0.52 -8.14 -9.69
N LEU A 12 0.03 -7.81 -8.50
CA LEU A 12 -1.22 -7.07 -8.35
C LEU A 12 -1.12 -5.63 -8.89
N GLN A 13 0.03 -4.97 -8.71
CA GLN A 13 0.26 -3.65 -9.32
C GLN A 13 0.26 -3.72 -10.85
N HIS A 14 0.88 -4.75 -11.42
CA HIS A 14 0.93 -4.95 -12.87
C HIS A 14 -0.44 -5.23 -13.49
N GLN A 15 -1.36 -5.82 -12.73
CA GLN A 15 -2.74 -6.09 -13.15
C GLN A 15 -3.69 -4.90 -12.95
N ASP A 16 -3.27 -3.84 -12.25
CA ASP A 16 -4.13 -2.70 -11.91
C ASP A 16 -4.03 -1.59 -12.97
N GLU A 17 -5.16 -1.30 -13.62
CA GLU A 17 -5.24 -0.31 -14.71
C GLU A 17 -4.89 1.11 -14.27
N GLU A 18 -5.27 1.51 -13.05
CA GLU A 18 -4.98 2.85 -12.53
C GLU A 18 -3.49 3.01 -12.25
N ILE A 19 -2.88 2.00 -11.65
CA ILE A 19 -1.42 1.97 -11.41
C ILE A 19 -0.66 1.97 -12.75
N ASN A 20 -1.08 1.16 -13.71
CA ASN A 20 -0.46 1.14 -15.05
C ASN A 20 -0.59 2.49 -15.75
N ASN A 21 -1.72 3.18 -15.59
CA ASN A 21 -1.90 4.53 -16.11
C ASN A 21 -0.94 5.54 -15.45
N ILE A 22 -0.72 5.44 -14.14
CA ILE A 22 0.27 6.28 -13.42
C ILE A 22 1.68 5.98 -13.92
N ILE A 23 2.06 4.71 -14.01
CA ILE A 23 3.37 4.26 -14.51
C ILE A 23 3.62 4.77 -15.93
N GLY A 24 2.64 4.61 -16.83
CA GLY A 24 2.75 5.07 -18.23
C GLY A 24 2.87 6.58 -18.38
N ASN A 25 2.47 7.34 -17.36
CA ASN A 25 2.49 8.80 -17.34
C ASN A 25 3.35 9.36 -16.21
N ILE A 26 4.35 8.61 -15.72
CA ILE A 26 5.05 8.89 -14.45
C ILE A 26 5.63 10.31 -14.38
N GLN A 27 6.05 10.88 -15.51
CA GLN A 27 6.53 12.27 -15.62
C GLN A 27 5.51 13.33 -15.14
N ASN A 28 4.22 13.03 -15.20
CA ASN A 28 3.12 13.91 -14.75
C ASN A 28 2.82 13.75 -13.25
N TYR A 29 3.39 12.71 -12.62
CA TYR A 29 3.09 12.25 -11.27
C TYR A 29 4.33 12.37 -10.39
N LYS A 30 4.75 13.62 -10.11
CA LYS A 30 6.00 13.95 -9.38
C LYS A 30 6.15 13.28 -8.02
N GLU A 31 5.04 12.88 -7.42
CA GLU A 31 4.99 12.34 -6.08
C GLU A 31 5.11 10.80 -6.05
N TYR A 32 5.35 10.18 -7.21
CA TYR A 32 5.54 8.75 -7.39
C TYR A 32 6.83 8.46 -8.16
N PHE A 33 7.39 7.28 -7.93
CA PHE A 33 8.54 6.78 -8.65
C PHE A 33 8.50 5.26 -8.73
N ILE A 34 9.37 4.67 -9.55
CA ILE A 34 9.48 3.22 -9.68
C ILE A 34 10.76 2.76 -8.98
N GLU A 35 10.64 1.79 -8.09
CA GLU A 35 11.75 1.14 -7.40
C GLU A 35 11.49 -0.36 -7.38
N ASP A 36 12.50 -1.17 -7.71
CA ASP A 36 12.39 -2.63 -7.76
C ASP A 36 11.15 -3.15 -8.51
N TYR A 37 10.79 -2.50 -9.62
CA TYR A 37 9.60 -2.80 -10.44
C TYR A 37 8.25 -2.57 -9.73
N MET A 38 8.21 -1.76 -8.67
CA MET A 38 6.99 -1.34 -7.99
C MET A 38 6.78 0.17 -8.12
N LEU A 39 5.53 0.58 -8.25
CA LEU A 39 5.12 1.96 -8.04
C LEU A 39 5.20 2.28 -6.55
N MET A 40 6.00 3.29 -6.23
CA MET A 40 6.23 3.83 -4.91
C MET A 40 5.68 5.25 -4.82
N LYS A 41 5.18 5.61 -3.64
CA LYS A 41 4.82 6.98 -3.28
C LYS A 41 5.98 7.63 -2.56
N GLU A 42 6.36 8.84 -2.98
CA GLU A 42 7.28 9.68 -2.22
C GLU A 42 6.72 9.96 -0.82
N ALA A 43 7.48 9.54 0.18
CA ALA A 43 7.26 9.71 1.61
C ALA A 43 8.63 9.57 2.33
N CYS A 44 8.67 9.76 3.65
CA CYS A 44 9.88 9.57 4.45
C CYS A 44 9.62 8.52 5.56
N PRO A 45 9.96 7.24 5.35
CA PRO A 45 10.53 6.64 4.13
C PRO A 45 9.49 6.46 3.00
N PRO A 46 9.91 6.24 1.75
CA PRO A 46 8.98 5.91 0.66
C PRO A 46 8.17 4.65 0.95
N VAL A 47 6.95 4.60 0.42
CA VAL A 47 6.03 3.48 0.65
C VAL A 47 5.44 2.96 -0.65
N PRO A 48 5.22 1.65 -0.79
CA PRO A 48 4.61 1.08 -1.98
C PRO A 48 3.12 1.45 -2.09
N VAL A 49 2.67 1.69 -3.31
CA VAL A 49 1.25 1.93 -3.62
C VAL A 49 0.48 0.62 -3.61
N ILE A 50 -0.66 0.57 -2.92
CA ILE A 50 -1.51 -0.61 -2.88
C ILE A 50 -2.61 -0.51 -3.95
N PRO A 51 -2.69 -1.45 -4.91
CA PRO A 51 -3.75 -1.46 -5.93
C PRO A 51 -5.14 -1.58 -5.33
N LYS A 52 -6.17 -1.22 -6.10
CA LYS A 52 -7.56 -1.36 -5.66
C LYS A 52 -7.91 -2.85 -5.50
N GLY A 53 -8.96 -3.13 -4.71
CA GLY A 53 -9.50 -4.49 -4.54
C GLY A 53 -9.25 -5.11 -3.16
N ARG A 54 -9.36 -6.45 -3.09
CA ARG A 54 -9.41 -7.20 -1.82
C ARG A 54 -8.17 -7.02 -0.94
N ILE A 55 -7.01 -6.76 -1.54
CA ILE A 55 -5.76 -6.51 -0.81
C ILE A 55 -5.91 -5.34 0.18
N ARG A 56 -6.58 -4.24 -0.20
CA ARG A 56 -6.83 -3.10 0.69
C ARG A 56 -7.68 -3.50 1.89
N SER A 57 -8.75 -4.25 1.68
CA SER A 57 -9.61 -4.76 2.75
C SER A 57 -8.85 -5.70 3.70
N ASN A 58 -7.98 -6.56 3.16
CA ASN A 58 -7.16 -7.47 3.96
C ASN A 58 -6.15 -6.72 4.84
N ILE A 59 -5.49 -5.69 4.29
CA ILE A 59 -4.58 -4.82 5.07
C ILE A 59 -5.35 -4.13 6.20
N ILE A 60 -6.50 -3.51 5.90
CA ILE A 60 -7.32 -2.83 6.91
C ILE A 60 -7.71 -3.79 8.03
N LYS A 61 -8.22 -4.97 7.68
CA LYS A 61 -8.62 -5.98 8.66
C LYS A 61 -7.44 -6.41 9.54
N MET A 62 -6.30 -6.70 8.95
CA MET A 62 -5.10 -7.09 9.69
C MET A 62 -4.68 -6.03 10.72
N TYR A 63 -4.64 -4.76 10.32
CA TYR A 63 -4.24 -3.67 11.23
C TYR A 63 -5.30 -3.36 12.29
N HIS A 64 -6.59 -3.47 11.95
CA HIS A 64 -7.68 -3.26 12.90
C HIS A 64 -7.76 -4.37 13.94
N ASP A 65 -7.61 -5.62 13.50
CA ASP A 65 -7.76 -6.81 14.35
C ASP A 65 -6.50 -7.06 15.20
N THR A 66 -5.37 -6.39 14.91
CA THR A 66 -4.15 -6.48 15.73
C THR A 66 -4.40 -5.85 17.12
N PRO A 67 -4.35 -6.64 18.21
CA PRO A 67 -4.55 -6.10 19.55
C PRO A 67 -3.30 -5.32 19.99
N ALA A 68 -3.50 -4.11 20.50
CA ALA A 68 -2.48 -3.39 21.27
C ALA A 68 -2.93 -3.37 22.73
N ASN A 69 -2.19 -4.09 23.59
CA ASN A 69 -2.45 -4.15 25.03
C ASN A 69 -3.93 -4.48 25.36
N GLY A 70 -4.52 -5.45 24.65
CA GLY A 70 -5.90 -5.90 24.91
C GLY A 70 -7.01 -5.04 24.29
N ALA A 71 -6.69 -4.03 23.47
CA ALA A 71 -7.67 -3.24 22.72
C ALA A 71 -7.34 -3.18 21.22
N HIS A 72 -8.38 -3.20 20.38
CA HIS A 72 -8.26 -2.98 18.93
C HIS A 72 -7.94 -1.51 18.62
N PHE A 73 -7.21 -1.26 17.53
CA PHE A 73 -6.99 0.11 17.07
C PHE A 73 -8.29 0.69 16.53
N GLY A 74 -8.72 1.84 17.06
CA GLY A 74 -9.77 2.64 16.45
C GLY A 74 -9.35 3.17 15.07
N ARG A 75 -10.33 3.52 14.23
CA ARG A 75 -10.17 3.92 12.81
C ARG A 75 -8.92 4.76 12.51
N ASN A 76 -8.73 5.87 13.23
CA ASN A 76 -7.64 6.81 12.94
C ASN A 76 -6.26 6.19 13.20
N LYS A 77 -6.12 5.42 14.28
CA LYS A 77 -4.85 4.73 14.60
C LYS A 77 -4.54 3.63 13.58
N THR A 78 -5.57 2.92 13.11
CA THR A 78 -5.45 1.92 12.04
C THR A 78 -4.94 2.55 10.75
N ILE A 79 -5.55 3.66 10.32
CA ILE A 79 -5.14 4.38 9.10
C ILE A 79 -3.70 4.91 9.23
N GLN A 80 -3.37 5.55 10.35
CA GLN A 80 -2.02 6.08 10.58
C GLN A 80 -0.95 4.99 10.49
N LYS A 81 -1.20 3.80 11.04
CA LYS A 81 -0.27 2.68 10.97
C LYS A 81 -0.14 2.07 9.57
N ILE A 82 -1.21 2.09 8.78
CA ILE A 82 -1.17 1.66 7.38
C ILE A 82 -0.31 2.63 6.57
N GLN A 83 -0.53 3.93 6.73
CA GLN A 83 0.18 4.99 6.01
C GLN A 83 1.69 5.04 6.30
N GLN A 84 2.14 4.49 7.42
CA GLN A 84 3.57 4.31 7.71
C GLN A 84 4.25 3.26 6.83
N ARG A 85 3.49 2.44 6.11
CA ARG A 85 4.03 1.32 5.32
C ARG A 85 3.50 1.23 3.89
N TYR A 86 2.38 1.89 3.60
CA TYR A 86 1.64 1.73 2.36
C TYR A 86 0.98 3.06 1.98
N PHE A 87 0.81 3.29 0.67
CA PHE A 87 -0.05 4.33 0.12
C PHE A 87 -1.34 3.74 -0.44
#